data_AF-A0A6P0DX86-F1
#
_entry.id   AF-A0A6P0DX86-F1
#
_cell.length_a   1.000
_cell.length_b   1.000
_cell.length_c   1.000
_cell.angle_alpha   90.00
_cell.angle_beta   90.00
_cell.angle_gamma   90.00
#
_symmetry.space_group_name_H-M   'P 1'
#
loop_
_entity.id
_entity.type
_entity.pdbx_description
1 polymer ?
#
loop_
_entity_poly.entity_id
_entity_poly.type
_entity_poly.pdbx_seq_one_letter_code
_entity_poly.pdbx_strand_id
1 'polypeptide(L)' 'METIARNPANGIYAASPDYIHALEVRQPSRLLFVSGTMGLDQQGTAAADLEGQLELI' A
#
# COMPACT_ATOMS: atom_id res chain seq x y z
N MET A 1 -15.09 -4.60 -17.31
CA MET A 1 -13.80 -4.30 -16.66
C MET A 1 -13.99 -3.06 -15.81
N GLU A 2 -13.88 -3.22 -14.51
CA GLU A 2 -14.03 -2.15 -13.52
C GLU A 2 -12.70 -2.00 -12.77
N THR A 3 -12.29 -0.76 -12.51
CA THR A 3 -11.10 -0.43 -11.73
C THR A 3 -11.49 0.31 -10.45
N ILE A 4 -10.97 -0.13 -9.30
CA ILE A 4 -11.30 0.43 -8.00
C ILE A 4 -10.00 0.74 -7.26
N ALA A 5 -9.83 2.01 -6.85
CA ALA A 5 -8.72 2.40 -6.00
C ALA A 5 -8.92 1.89 -4.57
N ARG A 6 -7.89 1.26 -4.02
CA ARG A 6 -7.81 0.83 -2.61
C ARG A 6 -6.71 1.64 -1.94
N ASN A 7 -7.12 2.70 -1.24
CA ASN A 7 -6.20 3.64 -0.57
C ASN A 7 -6.63 3.86 0.90
N PRO A 8 -6.34 2.90 1.79
CA PRO A 8 -6.69 3.03 3.21
C PRO A 8 -5.90 4.17 3.89
N ALA A 9 -6.53 4.83 4.86
CA ALA A 9 -5.90 5.89 5.66
C ALA A 9 -5.46 5.42 7.07
N ASN A 10 -5.80 4.20 7.44
CA ASN A 10 -5.52 3.61 8.75
C ASN A 10 -4.72 2.32 8.57
N GLY A 11 -3.73 2.09 9.45
CA GLY A 11 -2.90 0.89 9.44
C GLY A 11 -1.79 0.88 8.38
N ILE A 12 -1.67 1.93 7.57
CA ILE A 12 -0.57 2.16 6.63
C ILE A 12 -0.37 3.67 6.49
N TYR A 13 0.84 4.09 6.11
CA TYR A 13 1.14 5.49 5.77
C TYR A 13 0.25 6.00 4.64
N ALA A 14 -0.06 7.29 4.65
CA ALA A 14 -0.85 7.90 3.59
C ALA A 14 -0.10 7.88 2.25
N ALA A 15 -0.79 7.51 1.17
CA ALA A 15 -0.24 7.68 -0.17
C ALA A 15 -0.18 9.18 -0.55
N SER A 16 0.87 9.57 -1.26
CA SER A 16 0.95 10.88 -1.90
C SER A 16 0.04 10.93 -3.14
N PRO A 17 -0.30 12.13 -3.65
CA PRO A 17 -1.29 12.28 -4.73
C PRO A 17 -0.96 11.58 -6.06
N ASP A 18 0.29 11.14 -6.24
CA ASP A 18 0.83 10.53 -7.45
C ASP A 18 0.67 9.00 -7.50
N TYR A 19 0.25 8.34 -6.41
CA TYR A 19 -0.01 6.91 -6.41
C TYR A 19 -1.15 6.48 -5.48
N ILE A 20 -1.54 5.20 -5.58
CA ILE A 20 -2.47 4.52 -4.68
C ILE A 20 -1.83 3.23 -4.15
N HIS A 21 -2.20 2.82 -2.93
CA HIS A 21 -1.67 1.59 -2.34
C HIS A 21 -1.99 0.33 -3.14
N ALA A 22 -3.20 0.21 -3.68
CA ALA A 22 -3.53 -0.87 -4.60
C ALA A 22 -4.64 -0.50 -5.59
N LEU A 23 -4.60 -1.15 -6.76
CA LEU A 23 -5.65 -1.12 -7.78
C LEU A 23 -6.34 -2.47 -7.84
N GLU A 24 -7.63 -2.51 -7.54
CA GLU A 24 -8.46 -3.68 -7.77
C GLU A 24 -9.03 -3.62 -9.20
N VAL A 25 -8.80 -4.67 -9.99
CA VAL A 25 -9.40 -4.85 -11.31
C VAL A 25 -10.41 -6.01 -11.23
N ARG A 26 -11.63 -5.76 -11.71
CA ARG A 26 -12.69 -6.78 -11.76
C ARG A 26 -13.06 -7.09 -13.21
N GLN A 27 -13.27 -8.39 -13.45
CA GLN A 27 -13.60 -9.04 -14.73
C GLN A 27 -12.41 -9.05 -15.73
N PRO A 28 -12.09 -10.22 -16.32
CA PRO A 28 -12.76 -11.52 -16.18
C PRO A 28 -12.49 -12.21 -14.83
N SER A 29 -11.49 -11.77 -14.08
CA SER A 29 -11.19 -12.24 -12.72
C SER A 29 -10.97 -11.05 -11.79
N ARG A 30 -11.02 -11.29 -10.48
CA ARG A 30 -10.72 -10.27 -9.48
C ARG A 30 -9.22 -10.30 -9.19
N LEU A 31 -8.51 -9.25 -9.56
CA LEU A 31 -7.08 -9.09 -9.32
C LEU A 31 -6.85 -7.84 -8.47
N LEU A 32 -5.85 -7.90 -7.58
CA LEU A 32 -5.39 -6.75 -6.80
C LEU A 32 -3.91 -6.54 -7.12
N PHE A 33 -3.60 -5.39 -7.71
CA PHE A 33 -2.23 -4.96 -7.97
C PHE A 33 -1.81 -4.04 -6.84
N VAL A 34 -0.84 -4.47 -6.04
CA VAL A 34 -0.31 -3.71 -4.90
C VAL A 34 0.93 -2.94 -5.35
N SER A 35 1.00 -1.67 -4.98
CA SER A 35 2.20 -0.84 -5.19
C SER A 35 3.37 -1.36 -4.36
N GLY A 36 4.58 -0.88 -4.62
CA GLY A 36 5.71 -1.19 -3.76
C GLY A 36 5.48 -0.66 -2.34
N THR A 37 5.45 -1.54 -1.35
CA THR A 37 5.34 -1.17 0.06
C THR A 37 6.72 -0.96 0.67
N MET A 38 6.86 0.11 1.43
CA MET A 38 8.05 0.41 2.21
C MET A 38 7.81 0.06 3.68
N GLY A 39 8.84 -0.34 4.40
CA GLY A 39 8.80 -0.60 5.84
C GLY A 39 8.67 0.68 6.66
N LEU A 40 7.53 1.36 6.51
CA LEU A 40 7.21 2.62 7.16
C LEU A 40 6.00 2.43 8.10
N ASP A 41 6.04 3.10 9.24
CA ASP A 41 4.90 3.20 10.13
C ASP A 41 3.77 4.06 9.54
N GLN A 42 2.65 4.20 10.26
CA GLN A 42 1.50 4.99 9.81
C GLN A 42 1.82 6.49 9.61
N GLN A 43 2.88 7.00 10.23
CA GLN A 43 3.35 8.37 10.07
C GLN A 43 4.32 8.52 8.89
N GLY A 44 4.64 7.43 8.19
CA GLY A 44 5.57 7.43 7.06
C GLY A 44 7.05 7.38 7.50
N THR A 45 7.32 6.94 8.73
CA THR A 45 8.68 6.87 9.28
C THR A 45 9.21 5.45 9.20
N ALA A 46 10.44 5.29 8.72
CA ALA A 46 11.10 3.98 8.70
C ALA A 46 11.54 3.55 10.10
N ALA A 47 11.49 2.26 10.38
CA ALA A 47 12.15 1.69 11.55
C ALA A 47 13.69 1.83 11.44
N ALA A 48 14.35 1.76 12.60
CA ALA A 48 15.78 2.06 12.74
C ALA A 48 16.70 1.05 12.02
N ASP A 49 16.24 -0.17 11.80
CA ASP A 49 17.01 -1.25 11.19
C ASP A 49 16.18 -2.04 10.17
N LEU A 50 16.86 -2.97 9.49
CA LEU A 50 16.25 -3.80 8.46
C LEU A 50 15.15 -4.70 9.01
N GLU A 51 15.35 -5.29 10.19
CA GLU A 51 14.38 -6.20 10.80
C GLU A 51 13.08 -5.46 11.12
N GLY A 52 13.16 -4.28 11.75
CA GLY A 52 12.00 -3.45 12.03
C GLY A 52 11.30 -2.95 10.76
N GLN A 53 12.02 -2.68 9.67
CA GLN A 53 11.39 -2.32 8.40
C GLN A 53 10.63 -3.49 7.79
N LEU A 54 11.10 -4.73 7.97
CA LEU A 54 10.42 -5.94 7.50
C LEU A 54 9.18 -6.28 8.34
N GLU A 55 9.14 -5.89 9.62
CA GLU A 55 7.94 -6.05 10.46
C GLU A 55 6.80 -5.09 10.08
N LEU A 56 7.11 -4.01 9.37
CA LEU A 56 6.17 -2.97 8.96
C LEU A 56 5.50 -3.24 7.59
N ILE A 57 5.81 -4.36 6.92
CA ILE A 57 5.27 -4.73 5.59
C ILE A 57 4.39 -5.99 5.59
#